data_AF-A0A533ZCZ7-F1
#
_entry.id   AF-A0A533ZCZ7-F1
#
_cell.length_a   1.000
_cell.length_b   1.000
_cell.length_c   1.000
_cell.angle_alpha   90.00
_cell.angle_beta   90.00
_cell.angle_gamma   90.00
#
_symmetry.space_group_name_H-M   'P 1'
#
loop_
_entity.id
_entity.type
_entity.pdbx_description
1 polymer ?
#
loop_
_entity_poly.entity_id
_entity_poly.type
_entity_poly.pdbx_seq_one_letter_code
_entity_poly.pdbx_strand_id
1 'polypeptide(L)'
;MGVRVRGMGLMAWACSLVLLLSAPANAEQYELTESEVMDATKFNTTDVSLFGIKIGDSEAKVKDKLIKIKIPGVKVEVQDVFVMLYDKRSPSNPMAGVRLTDGKVDYIFITQRFAHLAAGVFRLVLRGDGIEETRKLLGKEEFSEDSTTFTRLNYKGGTMVILFSGRDITVEFNTGV
;
A
#
# COMPACT_ATOMS: atom_id res chain seq x y z
N MET A 1 -7.89 -66.78 -0.96
CA MET A 1 -8.70 -65.64 -1.46
C MET A 1 -8.86 -64.67 -0.29
N GLY A 2 -8.54 -63.39 -0.29
CA GLY A 2 -8.02 -62.42 -1.24
C GLY A 2 -8.06 -61.10 -0.48
N VAL A 3 -6.92 -60.42 -0.36
CA VAL A 3 -6.69 -59.18 0.39
C VAL A 3 -7.51 -58.02 -0.21
N ARG A 4 -8.06 -57.11 0.62
CA ARG A 4 -7.99 -55.63 0.48
C ARG A 4 -9.05 -54.91 1.32
N VAL A 5 -8.66 -54.43 2.50
CA VAL A 5 -9.17 -53.15 3.03
C VAL A 5 -7.98 -52.44 3.67
N ARG A 6 -7.35 -51.51 2.94
CA ARG A 6 -6.47 -50.49 3.50
C ARG A 6 -6.00 -49.56 2.39
N GLY A 7 -6.43 -48.31 2.44
CA GLY A 7 -5.84 -47.27 1.59
C GLY A 7 -6.80 -46.19 1.13
N MET A 8 -7.62 -45.61 2.00
CA MET A 8 -8.36 -44.38 1.65
C MET A 8 -8.59 -43.40 2.81
N GLY A 9 -8.11 -43.71 4.03
CA GLY A 9 -8.29 -42.84 5.20
C GLY A 9 -7.11 -41.92 5.54
N LEU A 10 -5.90 -42.21 5.03
CA LEU A 10 -4.68 -41.52 5.46
C LEU A 10 -4.33 -40.27 4.63
N MET A 11 -4.87 -40.12 3.42
CA MET A 11 -4.59 -38.96 2.56
C MET A 11 -5.49 -37.76 2.85
N ALA A 12 -6.71 -38.00 3.34
CA ALA A 12 -7.66 -36.92 3.68
C ALA A 12 -7.23 -36.12 4.92
N TRP A 13 -6.53 -36.76 5.87
CA TRP A 13 -6.07 -36.10 7.09
C TRP A 13 -4.85 -35.19 6.88
N ALA A 14 -3.98 -35.52 5.92
CA ALA A 14 -2.80 -34.70 5.62
C ALA A 14 -3.18 -33.36 4.95
N CYS A 15 -4.19 -33.36 4.07
CA CYS A 15 -4.66 -32.12 3.42
C CYS A 15 -5.38 -31.17 4.40
N SER A 16 -6.12 -31.70 5.38
CA SER A 16 -6.78 -30.88 6.39
C SER A 16 -5.81 -30.23 7.38
N LEU A 17 -4.65 -30.84 7.64
CA LEU A 17 -3.64 -30.29 8.55
C LEU A 17 -2.83 -29.15 7.89
N VAL A 18 -2.60 -29.21 6.57
CA VAL A 18 -1.91 -28.14 5.83
C VAL A 18 -2.77 -26.88 5.71
N LEU A 19 -4.10 -27.02 5.65
CA LEU A 19 -5.04 -25.89 5.64
C LEU A 19 -5.22 -25.20 7.01
N LEU A 20 -4.81 -25.84 8.11
CA LEU A 20 -4.88 -25.28 9.46
C LEU A 20 -3.59 -24.55 9.89
N LEU A 21 -2.52 -24.66 9.09
CA LEU A 21 -1.23 -23.99 9.35
C LEU A 21 -0.94 -22.83 8.41
N SER A 22 -1.84 -22.51 7.47
CA SER A 22 -1.86 -21.18 6.87
C SER A 22 -2.34 -20.22 7.96
N ALA A 23 -1.39 -19.68 8.73
CA ALA A 23 -1.63 -18.48 9.50
C ALA A 23 -2.38 -17.52 8.57
N PRO A 24 -3.51 -16.92 8.98
CA PRO A 24 -4.05 -15.84 8.20
C PRO A 24 -2.91 -14.84 8.07
N ALA A 25 -2.43 -14.64 6.83
CA ALA A 25 -1.77 -13.42 6.47
C ALA A 25 -2.85 -12.36 6.69
N ASN A 26 -3.00 -11.91 7.94
CA ASN A 26 -3.89 -10.85 8.30
C ASN A 26 -3.26 -9.63 7.65
N ALA A 27 -3.63 -9.38 6.39
CA ALA A 27 -3.46 -8.11 5.74
C ALA A 27 -3.80 -7.04 6.78
N GLU A 28 -2.90 -6.11 7.04
CA GLU A 28 -3.22 -5.02 7.96
C GLU A 28 -4.47 -4.32 7.41
N GLN A 29 -5.45 -4.02 8.28
CA GLN A 29 -6.65 -3.31 7.87
C GLN A 29 -6.21 -2.00 7.21
N TYR A 30 -6.64 -1.76 5.96
CA TYR A 30 -6.20 -0.66 5.08
C TYR A 30 -4.81 -0.78 4.44
N GLU A 31 -4.32 -2.00 4.24
CA GLU A 31 -3.17 -2.28 3.38
C GLU A 31 -3.44 -1.82 1.94
N LEU A 32 -2.57 -0.95 1.42
CA LEU A 32 -2.72 -0.33 0.11
C LEU A 32 -2.74 -1.34 -1.03
N THR A 33 -2.17 -2.53 -0.84
CA THR A 33 -2.10 -3.58 -1.87
C THR A 33 -3.18 -4.66 -1.77
N GLU A 34 -3.89 -4.75 -0.65
CA GLU A 34 -4.81 -5.86 -0.38
C GLU A 34 -6.21 -5.40 0.04
N SER A 35 -6.36 -4.20 0.58
CA SER A 35 -7.62 -3.70 1.10
C SER A 35 -8.50 -3.08 0.03
N GLU A 36 -9.66 -3.69 -0.25
CA GLU A 36 -10.66 -3.18 -1.20
C GLU A 36 -11.55 -2.07 -0.61
N VAL A 37 -11.06 -1.31 0.37
CA VAL A 37 -11.86 -0.26 1.01
C VAL A 37 -12.20 0.82 -0.02
N MET A 38 -13.50 0.99 -0.25
CA MET A 38 -14.05 1.93 -1.24
C MET A 38 -14.36 3.31 -0.65
N ASP A 39 -14.43 3.41 0.68
CA ASP A 39 -14.86 4.63 1.36
C ASP A 39 -13.70 5.19 2.21
N ALA A 40 -13.15 6.31 1.74
CA ALA A 40 -12.01 6.95 2.39
C ALA A 40 -12.34 7.64 3.71
N THR A 41 -13.63 7.79 4.05
CA THR A 41 -14.04 8.38 5.33
C THR A 41 -13.84 7.40 6.50
N LYS A 42 -13.73 6.09 6.23
CA LYS A 42 -13.77 5.03 7.26
C LYS A 42 -12.44 4.66 7.92
N PHE A 43 -11.32 5.24 7.49
CA PHE A 43 -10.00 4.89 8.03
C PHE A 43 -9.27 6.11 8.60
N ASN A 44 -8.36 5.90 9.55
CA ASN A 44 -7.37 6.90 9.93
C ASN A 44 -6.10 6.68 9.11
N THR A 45 -5.39 7.76 8.78
CA THR A 45 -4.17 7.70 7.97
C THR A 45 -3.06 6.89 8.65
N THR A 46 -3.04 6.86 9.98
CA THR A 46 -2.15 6.00 10.78
C THR A 46 -2.43 4.50 10.61
N ASP A 47 -3.63 4.14 10.16
CA ASP A 47 -4.01 2.75 9.94
C ASP A 47 -3.63 2.25 8.54
N VAL A 48 -3.31 3.16 7.60
CA VAL A 48 -2.90 2.83 6.24
C VAL A 48 -1.51 2.20 6.25
N SER A 49 -1.36 1.06 5.56
CA SER A 49 -0.08 0.37 5.45
C SER A 49 0.37 0.14 4.00
N LEU A 50 1.68 0.13 3.79
CA LEU A 50 2.35 -0.28 2.56
C LEU A 50 3.22 -1.51 2.84
N PHE A 51 2.79 -2.67 2.37
CA PHE A 51 3.35 -3.99 2.69
C PHE A 51 3.54 -4.21 4.20
N GLY A 52 2.54 -3.81 4.99
CA GLY A 52 2.51 -3.93 6.45
C GLY A 52 3.39 -2.93 7.20
N ILE A 53 3.77 -1.82 6.55
CA ILE A 53 4.44 -0.66 7.14
C ILE A 53 3.46 0.52 7.23
N LYS A 54 3.28 1.06 8.44
CA LYS A 54 2.39 2.18 8.78
C LYS A 54 3.17 3.42 9.20
N ILE A 55 2.48 4.56 9.23
CA ILE A 55 2.98 5.76 9.91
C ILE A 55 3.27 5.44 11.39
N GLY A 56 4.42 5.86 11.89
CA GLY A 56 4.90 5.63 13.26
C GLY A 56 5.71 4.35 13.45
N ASP A 57 5.74 3.45 12.46
CA ASP A 57 6.53 2.21 12.56
C ASP A 57 8.03 2.49 12.65
N SER A 58 8.75 1.64 13.39
CA SER A 58 10.21 1.79 13.56
C SER A 58 10.99 1.42 12.29
N GLU A 59 12.17 2.02 12.14
CA GLU A 59 13.16 1.64 11.13
C GLU A 59 13.47 0.12 11.15
N ALA A 60 13.51 -0.50 12.34
CA ALA A 60 13.75 -1.93 12.48
C ALA A 60 12.65 -2.76 11.79
N LYS A 61 11.38 -2.35 11.93
CA LYS A 61 10.25 -2.99 11.24
C LYS A 61 10.32 -2.77 9.73
N VAL A 62 10.68 -1.58 9.26
CA VAL A 62 10.89 -1.30 7.82
C VAL A 62 11.99 -2.19 7.24
N LYS A 63 13.12 -2.33 7.93
CA LYS A 63 14.21 -3.22 7.53
C LYS A 63 13.75 -4.66 7.41
N ASP A 64 12.91 -5.12 8.34
CA ASP A 64 12.47 -6.51 8.35
C ASP A 64 11.38 -6.80 7.30
N LYS A 65 10.36 -5.94 7.22
CA LYS A 65 9.17 -6.18 6.38
C LYS A 65 9.25 -5.59 4.97
N LEU A 66 9.97 -4.49 4.75
CA LEU A 66 9.97 -3.81 3.44
C LEU A 66 11.27 -3.99 2.67
N ILE A 67 12.42 -4.07 3.35
CA ILE A 67 13.72 -4.25 2.68
C ILE A 67 13.98 -5.72 2.35
N LYS A 68 13.62 -6.65 3.25
CA LYS A 68 13.87 -8.09 3.04
C LYS A 68 12.77 -8.79 2.25
N ILE A 69 11.59 -8.19 2.12
CA ILE A 69 10.47 -8.81 1.41
C ILE A 69 10.79 -8.99 -0.07
N LYS A 70 10.38 -10.13 -0.61
CA LYS A 70 10.45 -10.40 -2.04
C LYS A 70 9.08 -10.13 -2.65
N ILE A 71 8.89 -8.92 -3.18
CA ILE A 71 7.70 -8.57 -3.94
C ILE A 71 7.98 -8.86 -5.44
N PRO A 72 7.21 -9.74 -6.10
CA PRO A 72 7.38 -10.03 -7.52
C PRO A 72 7.30 -8.75 -8.37
N GLY A 73 8.22 -8.60 -9.32
CA GLY A 73 8.25 -7.41 -10.20
C GLY A 73 8.74 -6.11 -9.55
N VAL A 74 9.01 -6.08 -8.24
CA VAL A 74 9.41 -4.87 -7.52
C VAL A 74 10.87 -4.94 -7.09
N LYS A 75 11.60 -3.83 -7.24
CA LYS A 75 12.93 -3.60 -6.70
C LYS A 75 12.82 -2.63 -5.53
N VAL A 76 13.44 -2.96 -4.41
CA VAL A 76 13.52 -2.08 -3.24
C VAL A 76 14.89 -1.42 -3.23
N GLU A 77 14.93 -0.11 -3.02
CA GLU A 77 16.16 0.66 -2.85
C GLU A 77 16.06 1.56 -1.63
N VAL A 78 17.19 1.75 -0.94
CA VAL A 78 17.30 2.71 0.16
C VAL A 78 18.07 3.92 -0.35
N GLN A 79 17.48 5.11 -0.20
CA GLN A 79 18.05 6.37 -0.65
C GLN A 79 17.93 7.39 0.49
N ASP A 80 19.04 7.60 1.20
CA ASP A 80 19.09 8.43 2.41
C ASP A 80 18.02 8.00 3.44
N VAL A 81 17.06 8.86 3.76
CA VAL A 81 15.94 8.57 4.67
C VAL A 81 14.77 7.81 4.03
N PHE A 82 14.82 7.53 2.73
CA PHE A 82 13.74 6.85 2.02
C PHE A 82 14.03 5.38 1.76
N VAL A 83 12.99 4.55 1.86
CA VAL A 83 12.95 3.20 1.30
C VAL A 83 11.94 3.21 0.15
N MET A 84 12.45 3.13 -1.07
CA MET A 84 11.71 3.30 -2.31
C MET A 84 11.47 1.98 -3.03
N LEU A 85 10.29 1.86 -3.63
CA LEU A 85 9.86 0.73 -4.44
C LEU A 85 9.83 1.15 -5.91
N TYR A 86 10.46 0.36 -6.76
CA TYR A 86 10.56 0.56 -8.20
C TYR A 86 9.98 -0.63 -8.95
N ASP A 87 9.37 -0.38 -10.11
CA ASP A 87 9.08 -1.45 -11.06
C ASP A 87 10.39 -1.95 -11.68
N LYS A 88 10.69 -3.25 -11.55
CA LYS A 88 11.89 -3.88 -12.14
C LYS A 88 11.96 -3.73 -13.66
N ARG A 89 10.82 -3.62 -14.34
CA ARG A 89 10.76 -3.46 -15.80
C ARG A 89 11.02 -2.03 -16.24
N SER A 90 10.80 -1.05 -15.35
CA SER A 90 10.97 0.38 -15.64
C SER A 90 11.39 1.16 -14.38
N PRO A 91 12.65 1.02 -13.93
CA PRO A 91 13.11 1.54 -12.64
C PRO A 91 13.47 3.04 -12.69
N SER A 92 12.92 3.81 -13.63
CA SER A 92 13.30 5.22 -13.83
C SER A 92 12.80 6.14 -12.73
N ASN A 93 11.67 5.82 -12.10
CA ASN A 93 11.08 6.59 -11.02
C ASN A 93 10.44 5.66 -9.97
N PRO A 94 10.46 6.05 -8.68
CA PRO A 94 9.82 5.27 -7.64
C PRO A 94 8.30 5.23 -7.88
N MET A 95 7.71 4.07 -7.66
CA MET A 95 6.25 3.90 -7.72
C MET A 95 5.61 4.03 -6.34
N ALA A 96 6.35 3.73 -5.27
CA ALA A 96 5.89 3.86 -3.89
C ALA A 96 7.09 3.96 -2.95
N GLY A 97 6.87 4.31 -1.70
CA GLY A 97 7.92 4.28 -0.70
C GLY A 97 7.51 4.83 0.65
N VAL A 98 8.44 4.72 1.59
CA VAL A 98 8.30 5.28 2.94
C VAL A 98 9.51 6.17 3.26
N ARG A 99 9.31 7.19 4.09
CA ARG A 99 10.39 8.01 4.67
C ARG A 99 10.55 7.69 6.14
N LEU A 100 11.79 7.71 6.61
CA LEU A 100 12.17 7.54 8.01
C LEU A 100 12.75 8.85 8.56
N THR A 101 12.08 9.42 9.54
CA THR A 101 12.59 10.58 10.31
C THR A 101 12.64 10.19 11.78
N ASP A 102 13.73 10.50 12.47
CA ASP A 102 13.94 10.15 13.88
C ASP A 102 13.70 8.66 14.19
N GLY A 103 14.09 7.78 13.25
CA GLY A 103 13.97 6.33 13.38
C GLY A 103 12.54 5.78 13.22
N LYS A 104 11.58 6.61 12.80
CA LYS A 104 10.18 6.24 12.58
C LYS A 104 9.68 6.63 11.20
N VAL A 105 8.69 5.90 10.71
CA VAL A 105 8.01 6.23 9.46
C VAL A 105 7.13 7.44 9.68
N ASP A 106 7.36 8.52 8.95
CA ASP A 106 6.57 9.75 9.05
C ASP A 106 5.85 10.10 7.73
N TYR A 107 6.16 9.38 6.65
CA TYR A 107 5.59 9.60 5.33
C TYR A 107 5.54 8.30 4.52
N ILE A 108 4.42 8.09 3.82
CA ILE A 108 4.19 7.01 2.86
C ILE A 108 3.65 7.65 1.58
N PHE A 109 4.15 7.21 0.42
CA PHE A 109 3.59 7.63 -0.86
C PHE A 109 3.41 6.46 -1.83
N ILE A 110 2.41 6.60 -2.70
CA ILE A 110 2.18 5.74 -3.87
C ILE A 110 1.86 6.62 -5.08
N THR A 111 2.37 6.27 -6.25
CA THR A 111 2.14 7.00 -7.50
C THR A 111 1.28 6.18 -8.45
N GLN A 112 0.84 6.77 -9.55
CA GLN A 112 0.06 6.06 -10.58
C GLN A 112 0.76 4.81 -11.13
N ARG A 113 2.10 4.77 -11.08
CA ARG A 113 2.88 3.59 -11.47
C ARG A 113 2.56 2.39 -10.58
N PHE A 114 2.20 2.63 -9.32
CA PHE A 114 1.80 1.61 -8.35
C PHE A 114 0.35 1.15 -8.51
N ALA A 115 -0.46 1.77 -9.37
CA ALA A 115 -1.89 1.48 -9.50
C ALA A 115 -2.24 0.05 -9.96
N HIS A 116 -1.25 -0.73 -10.38
CA HIS A 116 -1.42 -2.15 -10.70
C HIS A 116 -1.27 -3.06 -9.47
N LEU A 117 -0.62 -2.56 -8.40
CA LEU A 117 -0.49 -3.23 -7.10
C LEU A 117 -1.47 -2.68 -6.07
N ALA A 118 -1.94 -1.45 -6.22
CA ALA A 118 -2.92 -0.85 -5.32
C ALA A 118 -4.29 -1.55 -5.37
N ALA A 119 -5.04 -1.47 -4.28
CA ALA A 119 -6.41 -1.95 -4.14
C ALA A 119 -7.38 -0.80 -3.77
N GLY A 120 -8.68 -1.11 -3.80
CA GLY A 120 -9.74 -0.22 -3.32
C GLY A 120 -9.80 1.16 -4.00
N VAL A 121 -10.21 2.17 -3.23
CA VAL A 121 -10.40 3.54 -3.73
C VAL A 121 -9.10 4.17 -4.26
N PHE A 122 -7.95 3.85 -3.66
CA PHE A 122 -6.68 4.43 -4.09
C PHE A 122 -6.24 3.90 -5.45
N ARG A 123 -6.55 2.64 -5.77
CA ARG A 123 -6.36 2.14 -7.14
C ARG A 123 -7.15 2.97 -8.16
N LEU A 124 -8.39 3.36 -7.81
CA LEU A 124 -9.24 4.15 -8.69
C LEU A 124 -8.70 5.58 -8.84
N VAL A 125 -8.32 6.22 -7.73
CA VAL A 125 -7.71 7.56 -7.75
C VAL A 125 -6.44 7.57 -8.59
N LEU A 126 -5.54 6.61 -8.39
CA LEU A 126 -4.28 6.49 -9.13
C LEU A 126 -4.46 6.15 -10.63
N ARG A 127 -5.63 5.65 -11.04
CA ARG A 127 -5.99 5.39 -12.45
C ARG A 127 -6.88 6.46 -13.06
N GLY A 128 -7.37 7.38 -12.25
CA GLY A 128 -8.34 8.38 -12.67
C GLY A 128 -7.72 9.44 -13.56
N ASP A 129 -8.60 10.21 -14.19
CA ASP A 129 -8.26 11.21 -15.21
C ASP A 129 -8.08 12.63 -14.62
N GLY A 130 -8.12 12.79 -13.30
CA GLY A 130 -7.77 14.04 -12.62
C GLY A 130 -8.56 14.38 -11.36
N ILE A 131 -8.58 15.68 -11.05
CA ILE A 131 -9.13 16.25 -9.81
C ILE A 131 -10.63 15.97 -9.65
N GLU A 132 -11.43 16.18 -10.70
CA GLU A 132 -12.89 16.02 -10.61
C GLU A 132 -13.30 14.56 -10.36
N GLU A 133 -12.60 13.60 -10.95
CA GLU A 133 -12.84 12.18 -10.65
C GLU A 133 -12.42 11.83 -9.23
N THR A 134 -11.29 12.38 -8.78
CA THR A 134 -10.83 12.21 -7.40
C THR A 134 -11.85 12.75 -6.38
N ARG A 135 -12.45 13.91 -6.65
CA ARG A 135 -13.52 14.48 -5.81
C ARG A 135 -14.78 13.62 -5.80
N LYS A 136 -15.10 12.94 -6.91
CA LYS A 136 -16.22 11.97 -6.94
C LYS A 136 -15.93 10.74 -6.08
N LEU A 137 -14.68 10.28 -6.06
CA LEU A 137 -14.25 9.09 -5.33
C LEU A 137 -14.07 9.35 -3.83
N LEU A 138 -13.43 10.46 -3.48
CA LEU A 138 -13.01 10.78 -2.11
C LEU A 138 -13.91 11.81 -1.42
N GLY A 139 -14.78 12.47 -2.17
CA GLY A 139 -15.50 13.65 -1.71
C GLY A 139 -14.66 14.93 -1.82
N LYS A 140 -15.24 16.01 -1.31
CA LYS A 140 -14.59 17.33 -1.28
C LYS A 140 -13.45 17.33 -0.27
N GLU A 141 -12.30 17.81 -0.70
CA GLU A 141 -11.13 18.08 0.13
C GLU A 141 -11.41 19.19 1.17
N GLU A 142 -10.64 19.21 2.25
CA GLU A 142 -10.74 20.25 3.28
C GLU A 142 -10.17 21.57 2.78
N PHE A 143 -9.04 21.51 2.09
CA PHE A 143 -8.42 22.63 1.40
C PHE A 143 -7.55 22.14 0.23
N SER A 144 -7.35 23.01 -0.76
CA SER A 144 -6.48 22.76 -1.90
C SER A 144 -5.37 23.81 -1.98
N GLU A 145 -4.20 23.38 -2.45
CA GLU A 145 -3.08 24.27 -2.79
C GLU A 145 -2.84 24.16 -4.29
N ASP A 146 -3.07 25.26 -5.00
CA ASP A 146 -2.85 25.34 -6.44
C ASP A 146 -1.59 26.15 -6.74
N SER A 147 -0.70 25.54 -7.50
CA SER A 147 0.56 26.08 -7.99
C SER A 147 0.57 26.03 -9.52
N THR A 148 1.48 26.77 -10.14
CA THR A 148 1.70 26.69 -11.60
C THR A 148 2.10 25.28 -12.07
N THR A 149 2.69 24.47 -11.17
CA THR A 149 3.28 23.16 -11.52
C THR A 149 2.57 21.97 -10.88
N PHE A 150 1.69 22.21 -9.91
CA PHE A 150 0.98 21.15 -9.20
C PHE A 150 -0.30 21.65 -8.55
N THR A 151 -1.18 20.71 -8.24
CA THR A 151 -2.34 20.91 -7.36
C THR A 151 -2.29 19.86 -6.24
N ARG A 152 -2.48 20.29 -4.99
CA ARG A 152 -2.62 19.38 -3.83
C ARG A 152 -4.03 19.47 -3.29
N LEU A 153 -4.67 18.32 -3.12
CA LEU A 153 -5.96 18.19 -2.44
C LEU A 153 -5.70 17.59 -1.06
N ASN A 154 -6.01 18.32 -0.01
CA ASN A 154 -5.72 17.93 1.37
C ASN A 154 -6.97 17.39 2.05
N TYR A 155 -6.85 16.20 2.62
CA TYR A 155 -7.90 15.49 3.34
C TYR A 155 -7.41 15.11 4.73
N LYS A 156 -8.35 14.90 5.67
CA LYS A 156 -8.06 14.39 7.02
C LYS A 156 -7.04 15.26 7.76
N GLY A 157 -7.24 16.58 7.80
CA GLY A 157 -6.33 17.53 8.43
C GLY A 157 -4.97 17.61 7.75
N GLY A 158 -4.89 17.34 6.44
CA GLY A 158 -3.63 17.31 5.67
C GLY A 158 -2.79 16.04 5.84
N THR A 159 -3.26 15.07 6.64
CA THR A 159 -2.57 13.78 6.82
C THR A 159 -2.70 12.86 5.61
N MET A 160 -3.66 13.12 4.71
CA MET A 160 -3.80 12.47 3.42
C MET A 160 -3.83 13.52 2.32
N VAL A 161 -2.95 13.41 1.33
CA VAL A 161 -2.84 14.38 0.24
C VAL A 161 -2.89 13.66 -1.11
N ILE A 162 -3.67 14.21 -2.05
CA ILE A 162 -3.61 13.82 -3.46
C ILE A 162 -2.88 14.93 -4.22
N LEU A 163 -1.70 14.61 -4.73
CA LEU A 163 -0.86 15.52 -5.50
C LEU A 163 -1.01 15.22 -7.00
N PHE A 164 -1.39 16.23 -7.76
CA PHE A 164 -1.39 16.23 -9.21
C PHE A 164 -0.23 17.09 -9.71
N SER A 165 0.67 16.53 -10.49
CA SER A 165 1.72 17.28 -11.18
C SER A 165 1.78 16.89 -12.66
N GLY A 166 1.31 17.78 -13.52
CA GLY A 166 1.08 17.46 -14.93
C GLY A 166 0.07 16.31 -15.07
N ARG A 167 0.55 15.14 -15.53
CA ARG A 167 -0.26 13.91 -15.63
C ARG A 167 0.03 12.90 -14.53
N ASP A 168 0.93 13.22 -13.61
CA ASP A 168 1.31 12.31 -12.52
C ASP A 168 0.42 12.53 -11.30
N ILE A 169 -0.15 11.44 -10.80
CA ILE A 169 -0.95 11.40 -9.57
C ILE A 169 -0.14 10.68 -8.49
N THR A 170 -0.05 11.30 -7.31
CA THR A 170 0.54 10.73 -6.10
C THR A 170 -0.44 10.82 -4.95
N VAL A 171 -0.57 9.74 -4.19
CA VAL A 171 -1.28 9.70 -2.91
C VAL A 171 -0.24 9.66 -1.81
N GLU A 172 -0.35 10.57 -0.85
CA GLU A 172 0.57 10.74 0.26
C GLU A 172 -0.17 10.56 1.59
N PHE A 173 0.50 9.92 2.55
CA PHE A 173 0.10 9.83 3.95
C PHE A 173 1.24 10.35 4.82
N ASN A 174 0.94 11.19 5.79
CA ASN A 174 1.92 11.81 6.67
C ASN A 174 1.37 11.96 8.10
N THR A 175 2.21 12.36 9.04
CA THR A 175 1.85 12.55 10.46
C THR A 175 0.96 13.78 10.73
N GLY A 176 0.64 14.58 9.72
CA GLY A 176 -0.01 15.89 9.85
C GLY A 176 1.00 17.02 10.03
N VAL A 177 0.52 18.25 9.84
CA VAL A 177 1.24 19.50 10.14
C VAL A 177 0.91 19.96 11.56
#